data_AF-A0AAD9L6W5-F1
#
_entry.id   AF-A0AAD9L6W5-F1
#
_cell.length_a   1.000
_cell.length_b   1.000
_cell.length_c   1.000
_cell.angle_alpha   90.00
_cell.angle_beta   90.00
_cell.angle_gamma   90.00
#
_symmetry.space_group_name_H-M   'P 1'
#
loop_
_entity.id
_entity.type
_entity.pdbx_description
1 polymer ?
#
loop_
_entity_poly.entity_id
_entity_poly.type
_entity_poly.pdbx_seq_one_letter_code
_entity_poly.pdbx_strand_id
1 'polypeptide(L)'
;MRFSTLLNMLVIVPVAMSMPTPSMAQPESRGLTFLHEHHARHNKWEPRVWSASQRTRTVPSAIAQRDAPAVLPLGSKNDLARCPAPAIACPTDPISPEAVSSSTEWECISPEEDLYSCGGCATLGTGMDCTTIPSVLSVSCQVGACQVHTCDVGFVPASDGLSCVEATPATGAEKGHDVLINRAE
;
A
#
# COMPACT_ATOMS: atom_id res chain seq x y z
N MET A 1 2.92 63.72 32.81
CA MET A 1 4.19 62.95 32.85
C MET A 1 3.92 61.63 32.14
N ARG A 2 4.25 61.51 30.84
CA ARG A 2 5.48 60.91 30.27
C ARG A 2 5.72 59.44 30.64
N PHE A 3 5.50 58.57 29.64
CA PHE A 3 6.26 57.41 29.15
C PHE A 3 7.06 56.53 30.14
N SER A 4 6.88 55.20 30.00
CA SER A 4 7.92 54.22 29.61
C SER A 4 7.64 52.85 30.23
N THR A 5 7.05 51.92 29.47
CA THR A 5 7.74 50.77 28.82
C THR A 5 8.61 49.95 29.76
N LEU A 6 8.25 48.68 29.96
CA LEU A 6 9.15 47.53 29.78
C LEU A 6 8.31 46.30 29.39
N LEU A 7 7.99 46.22 28.09
CA LEU A 7 7.50 45.02 27.44
C LEU A 7 8.72 44.09 27.28
N ASN A 8 8.77 43.05 28.10
CA ASN A 8 9.85 42.07 28.11
C ASN A 8 9.76 41.20 26.85
N MET A 9 10.34 41.70 25.75
CA MET A 9 10.50 40.93 24.52
C MET A 9 11.59 39.89 24.73
N LEU A 10 11.19 38.71 25.22
CA LEU A 10 11.97 37.49 25.10
C LEU A 10 12.08 37.15 23.61
N VAL A 11 13.16 37.63 23.00
CA VAL A 11 13.60 37.21 21.67
C VAL A 11 14.04 35.75 21.81
N ILE A 12 13.14 34.83 21.51
CA ILE A 12 13.47 33.42 21.35
C ILE A 12 14.31 33.34 20.06
N VAL A 13 15.63 33.31 20.22
CA VAL A 13 16.55 33.00 19.12
C VAL A 13 16.27 31.55 18.70
N PRO A 14 15.82 31.29 17.46
CA PRO A 14 15.73 29.92 16.99
C PRO A 14 17.16 29.41 16.83
N VAL A 15 17.60 28.57 17.76
CA VAL A 15 18.80 27.76 17.57
C VAL A 15 18.44 26.77 16.46
N ALA A 16 18.87 27.07 15.25
CA ALA A 16 18.79 26.17 14.10
C ALA A 16 19.70 24.96 14.40
N MET A 17 19.11 23.93 15.02
CA MET A 17 19.71 22.60 15.14
C MET A 17 19.80 22.03 13.72
N SER A 18 20.93 22.26 13.07
CA SER A 18 21.27 21.67 11.78
C SER A 18 21.40 20.16 11.98
N MET A 19 20.42 19.41 11.52
CA MET A 19 20.55 17.95 11.43
C MET A 19 21.62 17.62 10.38
N PRO A 20 22.53 16.67 10.65
CA PRO A 20 23.45 16.18 9.64
C PRO A 20 22.64 15.54 8.51
N THR A 21 22.82 16.06 7.30
CA THR A 21 22.33 15.44 6.08
C THR A 21 22.89 14.02 5.98
N PRO A 22 22.07 12.98 5.75
CA PRO A 22 22.60 11.69 5.35
C PRO A 22 23.25 11.87 3.97
N SER A 23 24.59 11.92 3.98
CA SER A 23 25.41 11.78 2.78
C SER A 23 25.19 10.37 2.25
N MET A 24 24.28 10.23 1.27
CA MET A 24 24.24 9.05 0.42
C MET A 24 25.50 9.07 -0.43
N ALA A 25 26.53 8.42 0.09
CA ALA A 25 27.72 8.06 -0.66
C ALA A 25 27.30 7.29 -1.92
N GLN A 26 27.65 7.85 -3.06
CA GLN A 26 27.57 7.19 -4.36
C GLN A 26 28.35 5.87 -4.30
N PRO A 27 27.78 4.74 -4.75
CA PRO A 27 28.61 3.61 -5.15
C PRO A 27 29.41 4.05 -6.38
N GLU A 28 30.74 3.96 -6.24
CA GLU A 28 31.69 4.22 -7.29
C GLU A 28 31.33 3.45 -8.56
N SER A 29 31.25 4.19 -9.67
CA SER A 29 31.26 3.71 -11.03
C SER A 29 32.61 3.08 -11.36
N ARG A 30 32.87 1.87 -10.85
CA ARG A 30 34.03 1.05 -11.21
C ARG A 30 33.57 -0.34 -11.65
N GLY A 31 33.17 -0.41 -12.91
CA GLY A 31 32.79 -1.66 -13.56
C GLY A 31 32.31 -1.54 -15.01
N LEU A 32 32.51 -0.39 -15.66
CA LEU A 32 32.34 -0.25 -17.12
C LEU A 32 33.65 -0.57 -17.80
N THR A 33 33.97 -1.85 -17.92
CA THR A 33 34.92 -2.44 -18.91
C THR A 33 35.08 -3.90 -18.54
N PHE A 34 34.14 -4.79 -18.89
CA PHE A 34 34.42 -6.21 -19.21
C PHE A 34 33.16 -7.03 -19.59
N LEU A 35 32.18 -6.43 -20.26
CA LEU A 35 31.18 -7.23 -20.99
C LEU A 35 30.63 -6.47 -22.21
N HIS A 36 31.53 -5.93 -23.04
CA HIS A 36 31.17 -5.38 -24.36
C HIS A 36 31.56 -6.32 -25.52
N GLU A 37 31.94 -7.56 -25.24
CA GLU A 37 32.58 -8.43 -26.24
C GLU A 37 31.79 -9.73 -26.49
N HIS A 38 30.51 -9.64 -26.87
CA HIS A 38 29.82 -10.83 -27.40
C HIS A 38 28.63 -10.58 -28.37
N HIS A 39 28.63 -9.47 -29.13
CA HIS A 39 27.59 -9.20 -30.14
C HIS A 39 28.13 -8.94 -31.56
N ALA A 40 29.23 -9.60 -31.95
CA ALA A 40 29.87 -9.38 -33.25
C ALA A 40 29.97 -10.64 -34.13
N ARG A 41 28.93 -11.48 -34.21
CA ARG A 41 28.90 -12.60 -35.19
C ARG A 41 27.51 -12.95 -35.73
N HIS A 42 26.73 -12.02 -36.26
CA HIS A 42 25.52 -12.42 -37.02
C HIS A 42 25.25 -11.66 -38.33
N ASN A 43 26.17 -10.83 -38.83
CA ASN A 43 25.92 -10.05 -40.05
C ASN A 43 26.67 -10.58 -41.29
N LYS A 44 26.69 -11.91 -41.51
CA LYS A 44 27.04 -12.45 -42.84
C LYS A 44 25.77 -12.79 -43.60
N TRP A 45 25.13 -11.77 -44.16
CA TRP A 45 24.03 -11.95 -45.11
C TRP A 45 24.63 -12.22 -46.48
N GLU A 46 24.76 -13.49 -46.85
CA GLU A 46 25.00 -13.87 -48.23
C GLU A 46 23.68 -13.82 -49.00
N PRO A 47 23.62 -13.18 -50.18
CA PRO A 47 22.40 -13.13 -50.97
C PRO A 47 22.14 -14.53 -51.55
N ARG A 48 21.32 -15.33 -50.85
CA ARG A 48 20.78 -16.56 -51.42
C ARG A 48 19.78 -16.19 -52.51
N VAL A 49 20.18 -16.40 -53.76
CA VAL A 49 19.30 -16.39 -54.92
C VAL A 49 18.23 -17.45 -54.71
N TRP A 50 16.99 -17.03 -54.45
CA TRP A 50 15.85 -17.94 -54.30
C TRP A 50 15.44 -18.43 -55.69
N SER A 51 15.92 -19.61 -56.08
CA SER A 51 15.34 -20.33 -57.21
C SER A 51 13.91 -20.73 -56.85
N ALA A 52 12.93 -20.10 -57.51
CA ALA A 52 11.52 -20.41 -57.36
C ALA A 52 11.23 -21.87 -57.77
N SER A 53 11.21 -22.76 -56.79
CA SER A 53 10.55 -24.05 -56.92
C SER A 53 9.25 -23.98 -56.12
N GLN A 54 8.20 -23.62 -56.83
CA GLN A 54 6.82 -23.67 -56.33
C GLN A 54 6.48 -25.13 -56.01
N ARG A 55 6.63 -25.51 -54.74
CA ARG A 55 5.85 -26.60 -54.15
C ARG A 55 4.81 -25.96 -53.25
N THR A 56 3.58 -25.97 -53.72
CA THR A 56 2.37 -25.64 -52.97
C THR A 56 2.20 -26.63 -51.81
N ARG A 57 2.88 -26.36 -50.69
CA ARG A 57 2.46 -26.92 -49.40
C ARG A 57 1.35 -26.00 -48.89
N THR A 58 0.14 -26.52 -48.89
CA THR A 58 -0.95 -26.04 -48.04
C THR A 58 -0.51 -26.19 -46.59
N VAL A 59 0.15 -25.17 -46.07
CA VAL A 59 0.29 -24.98 -44.62
C VAL A 59 -1.08 -24.50 -44.15
N PRO A 60 -1.80 -25.24 -43.30
CA PRO A 60 -2.95 -24.65 -42.63
C PRO A 60 -2.39 -23.48 -41.82
N SER A 61 -2.86 -22.27 -42.13
CA SER A 61 -2.66 -21.09 -41.31
C SER A 61 -3.42 -21.27 -40.00
N ALA A 62 -2.92 -22.16 -39.14
CA ALA A 62 -3.18 -22.05 -37.72
C ALA A 62 -2.36 -20.84 -37.26
N ILE A 63 -2.95 -19.65 -37.42
CA ILE A 63 -2.61 -18.50 -36.59
C ILE A 63 -2.75 -19.03 -35.18
N ALA A 64 -1.62 -19.32 -34.52
CA ALA A 64 -1.60 -19.63 -33.12
C ALA A 64 -2.31 -18.46 -32.44
N GLN A 65 -3.55 -18.69 -32.01
CA GLN A 65 -4.21 -17.83 -31.06
C GLN A 65 -3.18 -17.73 -29.93
N ARG A 66 -2.52 -16.57 -29.81
CA ARG A 66 -1.73 -16.31 -28.61
C ARG A 66 -2.73 -16.46 -27.49
N ASP A 67 -2.56 -17.49 -26.68
CA ASP A 67 -3.36 -17.69 -25.49
C ASP A 67 -3.41 -16.35 -24.79
N ALA A 68 -4.59 -15.72 -24.80
CA ALA A 68 -4.78 -14.50 -24.05
C ALA A 68 -4.38 -14.86 -22.61
N PRO A 69 -3.51 -14.07 -21.95
CA PRO A 69 -3.17 -14.35 -20.58
C PRO A 69 -4.48 -14.52 -19.83
N ALA A 70 -4.64 -15.68 -19.17
CA ALA A 70 -5.85 -15.98 -18.41
C ALA A 70 -6.09 -14.79 -17.48
N VAL A 71 -7.13 -14.02 -17.78
CA VAL A 71 -7.44 -12.82 -17.04
C VAL A 71 -7.82 -13.31 -15.65
N LEU A 72 -6.93 -13.09 -14.68
CA LEU A 72 -7.16 -13.50 -13.30
C LEU A 72 -8.46 -12.85 -12.79
N PRO A 73 -9.14 -13.43 -11.80
CA PRO A 73 -10.30 -12.77 -11.21
C PRO A 73 -9.90 -11.45 -10.54
N LEU A 74 -10.82 -10.48 -10.51
CA LEU A 74 -10.64 -9.27 -9.70
C LEU A 74 -10.42 -9.66 -8.22
N GLY A 75 -9.68 -8.81 -7.51
CA GLY A 75 -9.24 -9.05 -6.14
C GLY A 75 -8.08 -10.04 -6.00
N SER A 76 -7.52 -10.56 -7.09
CA SER A 76 -6.34 -11.43 -7.03
C SER A 76 -5.06 -10.64 -6.77
N LYS A 77 -4.29 -11.05 -5.75
CA LYS A 77 -2.94 -10.50 -5.43
C LYS A 77 -1.91 -10.72 -6.56
N ASN A 78 -2.17 -11.65 -7.47
CA ASN A 78 -1.24 -12.01 -8.55
C ASN A 78 -1.58 -11.33 -9.88
N ASP A 79 -2.58 -10.46 -9.91
CA ASP A 79 -3.05 -9.80 -11.11
C ASP A 79 -2.26 -8.54 -11.46
N LEU A 80 -0.97 -8.75 -11.71
CA LEU A 80 0.00 -7.72 -12.08
C LEU A 80 -0.30 -7.06 -13.43
N ALA A 81 -1.25 -7.61 -14.20
CA ALA A 81 -1.70 -7.03 -15.45
C ALA A 81 -2.63 -5.82 -15.24
N ARG A 82 -3.35 -5.77 -14.11
CA ARG A 82 -4.23 -4.63 -13.76
C ARG A 82 -3.60 -3.71 -12.71
N CYS A 83 -3.06 -4.26 -11.62
CA CYS A 83 -2.49 -3.48 -10.54
C CYS A 83 -1.07 -3.92 -10.20
N PRO A 84 -0.14 -2.99 -9.93
CA PRO A 84 1.20 -3.35 -9.47
C PRO A 84 1.15 -3.95 -8.06
N ALA A 85 2.01 -4.91 -7.75
CA ALA A 85 2.14 -5.40 -6.38
C ALA A 85 2.58 -4.28 -5.42
N PRO A 86 2.04 -4.24 -4.18
CA PRO A 86 1.15 -5.20 -3.55
C PRO A 86 -0.37 -4.92 -3.73
N ALA A 87 -0.74 -4.02 -4.64
CA ALA A 87 -2.13 -3.63 -4.85
C ALA A 87 -2.93 -4.69 -5.62
N ILE A 88 -4.26 -4.66 -5.43
CA ILE A 88 -5.21 -5.54 -6.11
C ILE A 88 -6.27 -4.71 -6.84
N ALA A 89 -6.78 -5.25 -7.95
CA ALA A 89 -7.86 -4.62 -8.71
C ALA A 89 -9.21 -4.96 -8.07
N CYS A 90 -9.87 -3.98 -7.48
CA CYS A 90 -11.19 -4.13 -6.87
C CYS A 90 -12.26 -3.38 -7.65
N PRO A 91 -13.47 -3.96 -7.81
CA PRO A 91 -14.60 -3.22 -8.35
C PRO A 91 -14.89 -1.95 -7.54
N THR A 92 -15.26 -0.87 -8.23
CA THR A 92 -15.69 0.38 -7.59
C THR A 92 -17.08 0.28 -6.98
N ASP A 93 -17.94 -0.60 -7.52
CA ASP A 93 -19.31 -0.84 -7.07
C ASP A 93 -19.48 -2.24 -6.48
N PRO A 94 -20.38 -2.43 -5.49
CA PRO A 94 -20.68 -3.75 -4.95
C PRO A 94 -21.21 -4.69 -6.04
N ILE A 95 -20.53 -5.82 -6.23
CA ILE A 95 -20.86 -6.78 -7.27
C ILE A 95 -20.57 -8.20 -6.80
N SER A 96 -21.43 -9.15 -7.19
CA SER A 96 -21.10 -10.57 -6.98
C SER A 96 -19.88 -10.94 -7.84
N PRO A 97 -18.93 -11.76 -7.34
CA PRO A 97 -17.81 -12.24 -8.14
C PRO A 97 -18.24 -12.94 -9.44
N GLU A 98 -19.47 -13.46 -9.50
CA GLU A 98 -20.05 -14.11 -10.68
C GLU A 98 -20.55 -13.11 -11.74
N ALA A 99 -20.84 -11.87 -11.33
CA ALA A 99 -21.35 -10.81 -12.20
C ALA A 99 -20.23 -9.91 -12.75
N VAL A 100 -18.98 -10.16 -12.37
CA VAL A 100 -17.81 -9.44 -12.89
C VAL A 100 -17.67 -9.69 -14.38
N SER A 101 -17.57 -8.61 -15.14
CA SER A 101 -17.45 -8.62 -16.61
C SER A 101 -16.25 -7.80 -17.06
N SER A 102 -15.94 -7.83 -18.36
CA SER A 102 -14.86 -7.02 -18.94
C SER A 102 -15.11 -5.51 -18.85
N SER A 103 -16.36 -5.08 -18.61
CA SER A 103 -16.75 -3.68 -18.44
C SER A 103 -16.91 -3.25 -16.99
N THR A 104 -16.65 -4.14 -16.02
CA THR A 104 -16.66 -3.78 -14.62
C THR A 104 -15.54 -2.77 -14.37
N GLU A 105 -15.90 -1.59 -13.88
CA GLU A 105 -14.94 -0.58 -13.46
C GLU A 105 -14.24 -1.04 -12.19
N TRP A 106 -12.93 -0.78 -12.12
CA TRP A 106 -12.09 -1.24 -11.03
C TRP A 106 -11.04 -0.18 -10.70
N GLU A 107 -10.60 -0.20 -9.46
CA GLU A 107 -9.51 0.61 -8.95
C GLU A 107 -8.45 -0.26 -8.28
N CYS A 108 -7.22 0.26 -8.20
CA CYS A 108 -6.15 -0.40 -7.48
C CYS A 108 -6.16 0.06 -6.02
N ILE A 109 -6.34 -0.88 -5.11
CA ILE A 109 -6.27 -0.63 -3.67
C ILE A 109 -5.11 -1.40 -3.04
N SER A 110 -4.62 -0.93 -1.89
CA SER A 110 -3.64 -1.64 -1.07
C SER A 110 -4.37 -2.36 0.08
N PRO A 111 -4.67 -3.67 -0.04
CA PRO A 111 -5.49 -4.37 0.95
C PRO A 111 -4.81 -4.47 2.32
N GLU A 112 -3.51 -4.15 2.40
CA GLU A 112 -2.73 -4.22 3.63
C GLU A 112 -2.91 -2.98 4.53
N GLU A 113 -3.37 -1.86 3.97
CA GLU A 113 -3.48 -0.55 4.66
C GLU A 113 -4.74 0.25 4.34
N ASP A 114 -5.52 -0.15 3.33
CA ASP A 114 -6.77 0.52 2.96
C ASP A 114 -7.87 0.29 4.01
N LEU A 115 -8.47 1.39 4.49
CA LEU A 115 -9.51 1.35 5.51
C LEU A 115 -10.83 0.79 5.01
N TYR A 116 -11.18 1.03 3.74
CA TYR A 116 -12.47 0.71 3.16
C TYR A 116 -12.48 -0.66 2.47
N SER A 117 -11.31 -1.23 2.24
CA SER A 117 -11.12 -2.56 1.67
C SER A 117 -9.91 -3.26 2.29
N CYS A 118 -9.96 -3.37 3.62
CA CYS A 118 -8.93 -4.03 4.40
C CYS A 118 -8.98 -5.55 4.19
N GLY A 119 -7.83 -6.15 3.92
CA GLY A 119 -7.67 -7.60 3.71
C GLY A 119 -8.09 -8.10 2.32
N GLY A 120 -8.77 -7.28 1.51
CA GLY A 120 -9.30 -7.66 0.20
C GLY A 120 -10.33 -6.66 -0.31
N CYS A 121 -11.02 -6.96 -1.41
CA CYS A 121 -12.05 -6.07 -1.95
C CYS A 121 -13.32 -6.14 -1.09
N ALA A 122 -13.69 -5.04 -0.42
CA ALA A 122 -14.96 -4.99 0.30
C ALA A 122 -16.17 -5.15 -0.65
N THR A 123 -16.07 -4.63 -1.88
CA THR A 123 -17.10 -4.74 -2.93
C THR A 123 -17.35 -6.15 -3.44
N LEU A 124 -16.38 -7.06 -3.27
CA LEU A 124 -16.52 -8.50 -3.56
C LEU A 124 -16.75 -9.35 -2.30
N GLY A 125 -16.76 -8.72 -1.11
CA GLY A 125 -16.84 -9.41 0.17
C GLY A 125 -15.58 -10.20 0.56
N THR A 126 -14.45 -9.97 -0.11
CA THR A 126 -13.17 -10.61 0.24
C THR A 126 -12.35 -9.79 1.23
N GLY A 127 -12.71 -8.52 1.45
CA GLY A 127 -12.21 -7.68 2.53
C GLY A 127 -13.36 -7.00 3.27
N MET A 128 -13.01 -6.07 4.15
CA MET A 128 -13.98 -5.32 4.94
C MET A 128 -13.65 -3.83 5.04
N ASP A 129 -14.69 -3.04 5.26
CA ASP A 129 -14.56 -1.63 5.61
C ASP A 129 -14.43 -1.49 7.13
N CYS A 130 -13.23 -1.17 7.62
CA CYS A 130 -12.96 -1.00 9.05
C CYS A 130 -13.77 0.16 9.67
N THR A 131 -14.25 1.11 8.87
CA THR A 131 -15.05 2.26 9.36
C THR A 131 -16.48 1.87 9.70
N THR A 132 -16.92 0.68 9.26
CA THR A 132 -18.26 0.13 9.57
C THR A 132 -18.32 -0.62 10.91
N ILE A 133 -17.19 -0.77 11.61
CA ILE A 133 -17.15 -1.41 12.93
C ILE A 133 -17.98 -0.56 13.92
N PRO A 134 -18.91 -1.15 14.68
CA PRO A 134 -19.77 -0.38 15.59
C PRO A 134 -19.00 0.32 16.71
N SER A 135 -19.43 1.55 17.04
CA SER A 135 -18.92 2.37 18.16
C SER A 135 -17.42 2.67 18.12
N VAL A 136 -16.78 2.59 16.95
CA VAL A 136 -15.37 2.98 16.77
C VAL A 136 -15.25 4.47 16.53
N LEU A 137 -14.23 5.07 17.12
CA LEU A 137 -13.84 6.46 16.87
C LEU A 137 -12.60 6.54 15.99
N SER A 138 -11.67 5.60 16.13
CA SER A 138 -10.46 5.51 15.31
C SER A 138 -10.08 4.06 15.06
N VAL A 139 -9.82 3.76 13.79
CA VAL A 139 -9.43 2.44 13.29
C VAL A 139 -8.26 2.57 12.31
N SER A 140 -7.53 1.48 12.11
CA SER A 140 -6.56 1.33 11.02
C SER A 140 -6.66 -0.03 10.38
N CYS A 141 -6.31 -0.15 9.10
CA CYS A 141 -5.96 -1.45 8.52
C CYS A 141 -4.46 -1.68 8.70
N GLN A 142 -4.07 -2.80 9.31
CA GLN A 142 -2.69 -3.19 9.51
C GLN A 142 -2.49 -4.62 9.03
N VAL A 143 -1.67 -4.81 8.00
CA VAL A 143 -1.32 -6.12 7.45
C VAL A 143 -2.60 -6.92 7.07
N GLY A 144 -3.57 -6.21 6.49
CA GLY A 144 -4.84 -6.79 6.05
C GLY A 144 -5.85 -7.10 7.16
N ALA A 145 -5.66 -6.58 8.38
CA ALA A 145 -6.60 -6.71 9.48
C ALA A 145 -6.99 -5.34 10.06
N CYS A 146 -8.28 -5.16 10.37
CA CYS A 146 -8.74 -3.97 11.07
C CYS A 146 -8.27 -4.00 12.53
N GLN A 147 -7.77 -2.85 13.00
CA GLN A 147 -7.36 -2.61 14.37
C GLN A 147 -8.08 -1.37 14.91
N VAL A 148 -8.75 -1.53 16.05
CA VAL A 148 -9.46 -0.47 16.76
C VAL A 148 -8.50 0.20 17.75
N HIS A 149 -8.32 1.52 17.62
CA HIS A 149 -7.46 2.31 18.52
C HIS A 149 -8.27 3.00 19.60
N THR A 150 -9.40 3.59 19.22
CA THR A 150 -10.28 4.31 20.14
C THR A 150 -11.74 4.06 19.79
N CYS A 151 -12.58 4.08 20.82
CA CYS A 151 -14.02 3.89 20.72
C CYS A 151 -14.76 5.18 21.08
N ASP A 152 -16.04 5.24 20.68
CA ASP A 152 -16.95 6.30 21.08
C ASP A 152 -17.14 6.37 22.60
N VAL A 153 -17.65 7.51 23.07
CA VAL A 153 -17.93 7.74 24.50
C VAL A 153 -18.86 6.64 25.04
N GLY A 154 -18.45 6.02 26.14
CA GLY A 154 -19.18 4.91 26.76
C GLY A 154 -18.75 3.53 26.26
N PHE A 155 -17.77 3.46 25.35
CA PHE A 155 -17.18 2.22 24.87
C PHE A 155 -15.66 2.21 25.09
N VAL A 156 -15.09 1.01 25.16
CA VAL A 156 -13.64 0.77 25.21
C VAL A 156 -13.27 -0.32 24.19
N PRO A 157 -12.05 -0.29 23.62
CA PRO A 157 -11.59 -1.38 22.76
C PRO A 157 -11.66 -2.71 23.49
N ALA A 158 -12.17 -3.74 22.82
CA ALA A 158 -12.14 -5.10 23.31
C ALA A 158 -10.70 -5.61 23.44
N SER A 159 -10.49 -6.67 24.22
CA SER A 159 -9.15 -7.22 24.45
C SER A 159 -8.46 -7.74 23.17
N ASP A 160 -9.25 -8.07 22.14
CA ASP A 160 -8.75 -8.48 20.83
C ASP A 160 -8.39 -7.29 19.91
N GLY A 161 -8.77 -6.07 20.27
CA GLY A 161 -8.56 -4.88 19.46
C GLY A 161 -9.41 -4.83 18.18
N LEU A 162 -10.43 -5.69 18.05
CA LEU A 162 -11.24 -5.81 16.82
C LEU A 162 -12.61 -5.15 16.93
N SER A 163 -13.04 -4.80 18.14
CA SER A 163 -14.36 -4.25 18.39
C SER A 163 -14.37 -3.27 19.57
N CYS A 164 -15.47 -2.55 19.72
CA CYS A 164 -15.75 -1.71 20.88
C CYS A 164 -16.82 -2.36 21.73
N VAL A 165 -16.56 -2.47 23.04
CA VAL A 165 -17.50 -3.00 24.03
C VAL A 165 -17.90 -1.91 25.01
N GLU A 166 -19.11 -1.98 25.55
CA GLU A 166 -19.56 -1.01 26.53
C GLU A 166 -18.57 -0.93 27.69
N ALA A 167 -18.19 0.29 28.05
CA ALA A 167 -17.37 0.56 29.20
C ALA A 167 -18.19 0.18 30.42
N THR A 168 -18.00 -1.03 30.94
CA THR A 168 -18.51 -1.35 32.27
C THR A 168 -17.92 -0.31 33.22
N PRO A 169 -18.70 0.26 34.15
CA PRO A 169 -18.17 1.11 35.20
C PRO A 169 -17.24 0.25 36.07
N ALA A 170 -15.99 0.13 35.63
CA ALA A 170 -14.96 -0.59 36.34
C ALA A 170 -14.66 0.21 37.60
N THR A 171 -15.02 -0.39 38.73
CA THR A 171 -14.49 -0.05 40.04
C THR A 171 -12.97 0.00 39.94
N GLY A 172 -12.40 1.21 39.94
CA GLY A 172 -10.96 1.44 40.06
C GLY A 172 -10.19 1.46 38.74
N ALA A 173 -10.40 2.50 37.94
CA ALA A 173 -9.29 3.06 37.17
C ALA A 173 -8.20 3.48 38.16
N GLU A 174 -7.06 2.79 38.14
CA GLU A 174 -5.83 3.16 38.84
C GLU A 174 -5.47 4.61 38.55
N LYS A 175 -5.84 5.53 39.45
CA LYS A 175 -5.07 6.75 39.69
C LYS A 175 -3.82 6.33 40.43
N GLY A 176 -2.73 6.11 39.69
CA GLY A 176 -1.45 5.66 40.23
C GLY A 176 -0.28 6.52 39.76
N HIS A 177 -0.27 7.82 40.12
CA HIS A 177 0.97 8.58 40.35
C HIS A 177 0.69 9.92 41.04
N ASP A 178 0.29 9.88 42.31
CA ASP A 178 0.57 10.96 43.26
C ASP A 178 1.97 10.71 43.83
N VAL A 179 3.00 11.35 43.25
CA VAL A 179 4.31 11.51 43.91
C VAL A 179 4.24 12.73 44.80
N LEU A 180 3.76 12.50 46.01
CA LEU A 180 4.11 13.22 47.22
C LEU A 180 4.53 12.08 48.16
N ILE A 181 5.65 12.04 48.86
CA ILE A 181 6.19 13.00 49.82
C ILE A 181 7.65 12.56 50.06
N ASN A 182 8.61 13.48 50.09
CA ASN A 182 9.75 13.41 51.01
C ASN A 182 10.24 14.84 51.27
N ARG A 183 9.57 15.48 52.23
CA ARG A 183 10.07 16.65 52.93
C ARG A 183 11.01 16.11 54.01
N ALA A 184 12.28 15.98 53.68
CA ALA A 184 13.34 15.80 54.67
C ALA A 184 13.83 17.19 55.08
N GLU A 185 13.62 17.45 56.38
CA GLU A 185 14.35 18.30 57.33
C GLU A 185 15.37 19.34 56.80
#